data_AF-J0WRB3-F1
#
_entry.id   AF-J0WRB3-F1
#
_cell.length_a   1.000
_cell.length_b   1.000
_cell.length_c   1.000
_cell.angle_alpha   90.00
_cell.angle_beta   90.00
_cell.angle_gamma   90.00
#
_symmetry.space_group_name_H-M   'P 1'
#
loop_
_entity.id
_entity.type
_entity.pdbx_description
1 polymer ?
#
loop_
_entity_poly.entity_id
_entity_poly.type
_entity_poly.pdbx_seq_one_letter_code
_entity_poly.pdbx_strand_id
1 'polypeptide(L)'
;MAPRTSRTAAAPQGDDNTSTGDSSSEPLFTKGDLGQRLCAFVAAAMDLGTMSICPICFRVLVLWAINDTTALGFVLLKFPEVLETALRTIVLLSEPETSVPALRVRLQFNVFQCSGKETLHRMRTTSRNKDPFDALLEALYCLVTYALKGGPKPMYVVGKDLARGKHFFGRKGMWPRELRDLFPLGIERTLDAFVFWCCVPFAELPFELLNCYLVIARPVIIEPFLESPRRDRCAWATLQALTPGFNVPWPADRAAPFTTPPGLRMGDGLRGSERLVDFALTTLGMVWASLDARRDDVKRFLAGLEREFRHAFQNFSPEVQGVLEVHQCVVGEFRCILGGHGTQCVYGAPDRPLYVHGCILRSLRTYRCAGPGCSRHELGGLEDDEEAHELFRRCGKCKIMRYCNVTCQRAHWKLNVPPHREVCRVFCEMISGGVDMLSEDATAFVKAYDELTPEEAELLFAAAAGSPVALDHRHLVE
;
A
#
# COMPACT_ATOMS: atom_id res chain seq x y z
N MET A 1 -31.18 -50.53 -22.46
CA MET A 1 -32.22 -50.86 -21.47
C MET A 1 -31.60 -51.72 -20.38
N ALA A 2 -31.84 -51.34 -19.11
CA ALA A 2 -31.44 -52.02 -17.85
C ALA A 2 -29.93 -51.93 -17.46
N PRO A 3 -29.57 -51.92 -16.15
CA PRO A 3 -29.08 -50.72 -15.47
C PRO A 3 -27.70 -50.86 -14.80
N ARG A 4 -27.02 -49.72 -14.59
CA ARG A 4 -25.81 -49.62 -13.75
C ARG A 4 -26.21 -49.49 -12.27
N THR A 5 -25.75 -50.43 -11.46
CA THR A 5 -25.87 -50.43 -10.00
C THR A 5 -24.85 -49.49 -9.35
N SER A 6 -25.33 -48.69 -8.41
CA SER A 6 -24.54 -47.87 -7.50
C SER A 6 -23.94 -48.74 -6.40
N ARG A 7 -22.63 -48.57 -6.13
CA ARG A 7 -21.98 -49.06 -4.91
C ARG A 7 -21.51 -47.87 -4.11
N THR A 8 -22.27 -47.55 -3.07
CA THR A 8 -21.86 -46.74 -1.92
C THR A 8 -20.93 -47.59 -1.06
N ALA A 9 -19.68 -47.16 -0.89
CA ALA A 9 -18.76 -47.76 0.07
C ALA A 9 -18.75 -46.90 1.33
N ALA A 10 -19.05 -47.54 2.46
CA ALA A 10 -18.99 -46.96 3.80
C ALA A 10 -17.54 -46.72 4.22
N ALA A 11 -17.31 -45.60 4.92
CA ALA A 11 -16.02 -45.26 5.51
C ALA A 11 -15.75 -46.13 6.76
N PRO A 12 -14.51 -46.61 6.98
CA PRO A 12 -14.13 -47.21 8.24
C PRO A 12 -13.84 -46.11 9.27
N GLN A 13 -14.47 -46.20 10.43
CA GLN A 13 -14.03 -45.53 11.65
C GLN A 13 -12.81 -46.30 12.17
N GLY A 14 -11.64 -45.70 12.03
CA GLY A 14 -10.40 -46.14 12.66
C GLY A 14 -10.06 -45.18 13.80
N ASP A 15 -10.09 -45.69 15.02
CA ASP A 15 -9.47 -45.07 16.19
C ASP A 15 -7.96 -45.09 16.00
N ASP A 16 -7.35 -43.94 15.73
CA ASP A 16 -5.89 -43.79 15.73
C ASP A 16 -5.46 -42.69 16.71
N ASN A 17 -4.98 -43.18 17.85
CA ASN A 17 -4.31 -42.46 18.90
C ASN A 17 -2.94 -42.00 18.38
N THR A 18 -2.91 -40.85 17.69
CA THR A 18 -1.68 -40.28 17.14
C THR A 18 -0.94 -39.51 18.22
N SER A 19 0.14 -40.12 18.71
CA SER A 19 1.18 -39.44 19.47
C SER A 19 1.68 -38.23 18.69
N THR A 20 1.55 -37.03 19.26
CA THR A 20 2.23 -35.82 18.81
C THR A 20 3.73 -35.95 19.04
N GLY A 21 4.39 -36.75 18.19
CA GLY A 21 5.83 -36.78 18.08
C GLY A 21 6.30 -35.45 17.51
N ASP A 22 6.85 -34.61 18.39
CA ASP A 22 7.48 -33.33 18.07
C ASP A 22 8.75 -33.58 17.22
N SER A 23 8.53 -33.89 15.95
CA SER A 23 9.59 -34.00 14.94
C SER A 23 10.06 -32.60 14.60
N SER A 24 10.93 -32.05 15.44
CA SER A 24 11.69 -30.84 15.15
C SER A 24 12.62 -31.11 13.96
N SER A 25 12.08 -31.01 12.75
CA SER A 25 12.87 -31.05 11.53
C SER A 25 13.93 -29.95 11.61
N GLU A 26 15.21 -30.32 11.54
CA GLU A 26 16.29 -29.34 11.49
C GLU A 26 16.01 -28.31 10.39
N PRO A 27 16.21 -27.01 10.68
CA PRO A 27 15.95 -25.95 9.71
C PRO A 27 16.88 -26.12 8.50
N LEU A 28 16.27 -26.16 7.31
CA LEU A 28 16.97 -26.30 6.01
C LEU A 28 18.08 -25.26 5.79
N PHE A 29 18.01 -24.11 6.46
CA PHE A 29 19.01 -23.05 6.39
C PHE A 29 19.30 -22.50 7.79
N THR A 30 20.57 -22.19 8.07
CA THR A 30 20.92 -21.36 9.24
C THR A 30 20.62 -19.89 8.93
N LYS A 31 20.38 -19.06 9.95
CA LYS A 31 20.07 -17.63 9.78
C LYS A 31 21.16 -16.88 9.00
N GLY A 32 22.44 -17.21 9.25
CA GLY A 32 23.57 -16.62 8.53
C GLY A 32 23.63 -17.04 7.05
N ASP A 33 23.34 -18.30 6.78
CA ASP A 33 23.33 -18.86 5.42
C ASP A 33 22.20 -18.23 4.56
N LEU A 34 21.01 -18.02 5.13
CA LEU A 34 19.91 -17.37 4.42
C LEU A 34 20.26 -15.98 3.91
N GLY A 35 20.83 -15.13 4.76
CA GLY A 35 21.15 -13.76 4.39
C GLY A 35 22.20 -13.70 3.27
N GLN A 36 23.25 -14.50 3.38
CA GLN A 36 24.29 -14.60 2.35
C GLN A 36 23.74 -15.14 1.03
N ARG A 37 22.87 -16.16 1.08
CA ARG A 37 22.20 -16.69 -0.11
C ARG A 37 21.32 -15.65 -0.76
N LEU A 38 20.48 -14.94 0.00
CA LEU A 38 19.63 -13.87 -0.54
C LEU A 38 20.48 -12.78 -1.22
N CYS A 39 21.60 -12.38 -0.61
CA CYS A 39 22.53 -11.45 -1.23
C CYS A 39 23.12 -11.98 -2.53
N ALA A 40 23.60 -13.23 -2.53
CA ALA A 40 24.15 -13.85 -3.72
C ALA A 40 23.10 -13.99 -4.84
N PHE A 41 21.87 -14.35 -4.49
CA PHE A 41 20.74 -14.42 -5.43
C PHE A 41 20.42 -13.06 -6.02
N VAL A 42 20.34 -12.03 -5.19
CA VAL A 42 20.00 -10.69 -5.63
C VAL A 42 21.14 -10.05 -6.44
N ALA A 43 22.40 -10.25 -6.05
CA ALA A 43 23.57 -9.86 -6.84
C ALA A 43 23.56 -10.54 -8.22
N ALA A 44 23.24 -11.83 -8.28
CA ALA A 44 23.10 -12.57 -9.53
C ALA A 44 21.85 -12.17 -10.35
N ALA A 45 20.93 -11.41 -9.77
CA ALA A 45 19.75 -10.85 -10.44
C ALA A 45 19.95 -9.41 -10.96
N MET A 46 21.08 -8.76 -10.64
CA MET A 46 21.36 -7.37 -11.04
C MET A 46 21.59 -7.22 -12.55
N ASP A 47 22.23 -8.20 -13.18
CA ASP A 47 22.42 -8.24 -14.61
C ASP A 47 21.34 -9.13 -15.25
N LEU A 48 20.30 -8.49 -15.79
CA LEU A 48 19.20 -9.18 -16.47
C LEU A 48 19.70 -10.04 -17.65
N GLY A 49 20.81 -9.67 -18.29
CA GLY A 49 21.39 -10.39 -19.42
C GLY A 49 22.13 -11.67 -19.01
N THR A 50 22.72 -11.68 -17.81
CA THR A 50 23.49 -12.82 -17.29
C THR A 50 22.82 -13.50 -16.09
N MET A 51 21.53 -13.28 -15.88
CA MET A 51 20.82 -13.78 -14.72
C MET A 51 20.91 -15.32 -14.64
N SER A 52 21.63 -15.83 -13.63
CA SER A 52 21.97 -17.25 -13.46
C SER A 52 21.20 -17.93 -12.32
N ILE A 53 20.19 -17.27 -11.78
CA ILE A 53 19.41 -17.78 -10.64
C ILE A 53 18.34 -18.77 -11.10
N CYS A 54 18.07 -19.79 -10.29
CA CYS A 54 16.85 -20.58 -10.40
C CYS A 54 15.71 -19.82 -9.70
N PRO A 55 14.69 -19.32 -10.44
CA PRO A 55 13.61 -18.53 -9.86
C PRO A 55 12.74 -19.33 -8.88
N ILE A 56 12.64 -20.65 -9.05
CA ILE A 56 11.92 -21.53 -8.11
C ILE A 56 12.64 -21.58 -6.77
N CYS A 57 13.95 -21.81 -6.76
CA CYS A 57 14.75 -21.79 -5.53
C CYS A 57 14.71 -20.42 -4.85
N PHE A 58 14.81 -19.33 -5.63
CA PHE A 58 14.72 -17.98 -5.11
C PHE A 58 13.37 -17.73 -4.43
N ARG A 59 12.26 -18.12 -5.07
CA ARG A 59 10.92 -18.04 -4.47
C ARG A 59 10.80 -18.85 -3.18
N VAL A 60 11.28 -20.08 -3.14
CA VAL A 60 11.28 -20.90 -1.92
C VAL A 60 12.07 -20.22 -0.80
N LEU A 61 13.22 -19.63 -1.13
CA LEU A 61 14.06 -18.90 -0.18
C LEU A 61 13.34 -17.67 0.38
N VAL A 62 12.67 -16.88 -0.48
CA VAL A 62 11.88 -15.72 -0.07
C VAL A 62 10.72 -16.15 0.84
N LEU A 63 9.97 -17.18 0.46
CA LEU A 63 8.87 -17.70 1.28
C LEU A 63 9.36 -18.22 2.64
N TRP A 64 10.56 -18.78 2.69
CA TRP A 64 11.18 -19.20 3.95
C TRP A 64 11.59 -17.98 4.80
N ALA A 65 12.23 -16.98 4.19
CA ALA A 65 12.60 -15.74 4.86
C ALA A 65 11.37 -14.99 5.42
N ILE A 66 10.27 -14.95 4.68
CA ILE A 66 9.02 -14.31 5.10
C ILE A 66 8.39 -15.03 6.30
N ASN A 67 8.48 -16.36 6.37
CA ASN A 67 7.97 -17.13 7.50
C ASN A 67 8.86 -17.04 8.75
N ASP A 68 10.12 -16.61 8.63
CA ASP A 68 11.03 -16.30 9.74
C ASP A 68 11.30 -14.78 9.81
N THR A 69 10.40 -14.06 10.49
CA THR A 69 10.51 -12.60 10.69
C THR A 69 11.84 -12.16 11.30
N THR A 70 12.49 -13.03 12.09
CA THR A 70 13.80 -12.74 12.68
C THR A 70 14.88 -12.79 11.62
N ALA A 71 14.86 -13.80 10.76
CA ALA A 71 15.82 -13.94 9.69
C ALA A 71 15.63 -12.86 8.62
N LEU A 72 14.39 -12.52 8.25
CA LEU A 72 14.15 -11.36 7.41
C LEU A 72 14.65 -10.08 8.08
N GLY A 73 14.38 -9.86 9.37
CA GLY A 73 14.90 -8.72 10.10
C GLY A 73 16.42 -8.58 10.05
N PHE A 74 17.12 -9.70 10.14
CA PHE A 74 18.57 -9.74 9.96
C PHE A 74 18.98 -9.31 8.55
N VAL A 75 18.28 -9.78 7.51
CA VAL A 75 18.51 -9.38 6.11
C VAL A 75 18.29 -7.87 5.95
N LEU A 76 17.18 -7.33 6.45
CA LEU A 76 16.86 -5.89 6.38
C LEU A 76 17.89 -5.00 7.06
N LEU A 77 18.55 -5.53 8.11
CA LEU A 77 19.54 -4.79 8.89
C LEU A 77 20.96 -4.90 8.29
N LYS A 78 21.33 -6.08 7.78
CA LYS A 78 22.69 -6.38 7.34
C LYS A 78 22.92 -6.18 5.85
N PHE A 79 21.86 -6.26 5.06
CA PHE A 79 21.93 -6.26 3.60
C PHE A 79 20.78 -5.44 3.00
N PRO A 80 20.66 -4.14 3.33
CA PRO A 80 19.60 -3.29 2.79
C PRO A 80 19.59 -3.22 1.25
N GLU A 81 20.74 -3.43 0.61
CA GLU A 81 20.94 -3.45 -0.83
C GLU A 81 20.14 -4.56 -1.53
N VAL A 82 19.76 -5.62 -0.78
CA VAL A 82 18.92 -6.71 -1.29
C VAL A 82 17.56 -6.19 -1.72
N LEU A 83 16.96 -5.29 -0.94
CA LEU A 83 15.63 -4.73 -1.25
C LEU A 83 15.70 -3.64 -2.29
N GLU A 84 16.74 -2.80 -2.22
CA GLU A 84 17.00 -1.79 -3.25
C GLU A 84 17.16 -2.44 -4.62
N THR A 85 17.93 -3.54 -4.68
CA THR A 85 18.12 -4.30 -5.91
C THR A 85 16.83 -5.00 -6.33
N ALA A 86 16.07 -5.61 -5.41
CA ALA A 86 14.80 -6.24 -5.76
C ALA A 86 13.82 -5.24 -6.39
N LEU A 87 13.71 -4.03 -5.82
CA LEU A 87 12.94 -2.93 -6.38
C LEU A 87 13.47 -2.49 -7.74
N ARG A 88 14.78 -2.31 -7.87
CA ARG A 88 15.43 -1.95 -9.14
C ARG A 88 15.12 -3.00 -10.22
N THR A 89 15.20 -4.28 -9.89
CA THR A 89 14.85 -5.38 -10.80
C THR A 89 13.38 -5.33 -11.20
N ILE A 90 12.44 -5.10 -10.26
CA ILE A 90 11.01 -4.93 -10.59
C ILE A 90 10.80 -3.80 -11.61
N VAL A 91 11.49 -2.67 -11.43
CA VAL A 91 11.40 -1.53 -12.34
C VAL A 91 11.99 -1.86 -13.71
N LEU A 92 13.22 -2.38 -13.76
CA LEU A 92 13.88 -2.74 -15.02
C LEU A 92 13.09 -3.79 -15.83
N LEU A 93 12.45 -4.75 -15.15
CA LEU A 93 11.64 -5.77 -15.81
C LEU A 93 10.36 -5.21 -16.47
N SER A 94 9.92 -4.01 -16.09
CA SER A 94 8.78 -3.33 -16.72
C SER A 94 9.15 -2.51 -17.96
N GLU A 95 10.45 -2.33 -18.22
CA GLU A 95 10.91 -1.44 -19.27
C GLU A 95 10.77 -2.07 -20.67
N PRO A 96 10.40 -1.30 -21.70
CA PRO A 96 10.25 -1.80 -23.06
C PRO A 96 11.52 -2.46 -23.63
N GLU A 97 12.69 -2.02 -23.20
CA GLU A 97 14.00 -2.52 -23.62
C GLU A 97 14.28 -3.93 -23.08
N THR A 98 13.59 -4.34 -22.01
CA THR A 98 13.77 -5.66 -21.41
C THR A 98 13.13 -6.73 -22.27
N SER A 99 13.96 -7.60 -22.84
CA SER A 99 13.49 -8.77 -23.59
C SER A 99 12.97 -9.87 -22.66
N VAL A 100 11.71 -9.72 -22.20
CA VAL A 100 11.02 -10.73 -21.39
C VAL A 100 11.07 -12.14 -22.02
N PRO A 101 10.87 -12.32 -23.35
CA PRO A 101 11.00 -13.65 -23.97
C PRO A 101 12.40 -14.27 -23.80
N ALA A 102 13.47 -13.49 -24.00
CA ALA A 102 14.84 -13.98 -23.84
C ALA A 102 15.14 -14.34 -22.38
N LEU A 103 14.69 -13.49 -21.44
CA LEU A 103 14.84 -13.74 -20.02
C LEU A 103 14.09 -15.01 -19.59
N ARG A 104 12.87 -15.23 -20.07
CA ARG A 104 12.10 -16.45 -19.77
C ARG A 104 12.83 -17.72 -20.22
N VAL A 105 13.40 -17.72 -21.43
CA VAL A 105 14.20 -18.84 -21.94
C VAL A 105 15.41 -19.10 -21.03
N ARG A 106 16.09 -18.04 -20.61
CA ARG A 106 17.22 -18.13 -19.67
C ARG A 106 16.80 -18.71 -18.32
N LEU A 107 15.75 -18.17 -17.72
CA LEU A 107 15.23 -18.64 -16.43
C LEU A 107 14.79 -20.10 -16.50
N GLN A 108 14.18 -20.52 -17.61
CA GLN A 108 13.80 -21.91 -17.83
C GLN A 108 15.02 -22.82 -17.94
N PHE A 109 16.09 -22.38 -18.61
CA PHE A 109 17.36 -23.10 -18.64
C PHE A 109 17.97 -23.22 -17.23
N ASN A 110 17.94 -22.15 -16.42
CA ASN A 110 18.43 -22.17 -15.05
C ASN A 110 17.62 -23.15 -14.18
N VAL A 111 16.29 -23.22 -14.33
CA VAL A 111 15.44 -24.21 -13.66
C VAL A 111 15.84 -25.63 -14.06
N PHE A 112 16.12 -25.86 -15.34
CA PHE A 112 16.51 -27.17 -15.85
C PHE A 112 17.87 -27.63 -15.29
N GLN A 113 18.85 -26.73 -15.20
CA GLN A 113 20.19 -26.99 -14.69
C GLN A 113 20.29 -26.93 -13.15
N CYS A 114 19.20 -26.60 -12.46
CA CYS A 114 19.22 -26.42 -11.02
C CYS A 114 19.46 -27.74 -10.29
N SER A 115 20.52 -27.81 -9.47
CA SER A 115 20.80 -28.95 -8.60
C SER A 115 19.74 -29.16 -7.51
N GLY A 116 18.97 -28.12 -7.16
CA GLY A 116 17.85 -28.17 -6.21
C GLY A 116 16.56 -28.78 -6.77
N LYS A 117 16.56 -29.29 -8.01
CA LYS A 117 15.37 -29.81 -8.68
C LYS A 117 14.73 -31.01 -7.99
N GLU A 118 15.54 -31.91 -7.42
CA GLU A 118 15.02 -33.11 -6.75
C GLU A 118 14.52 -32.84 -5.33
N THR A 119 14.92 -31.71 -4.73
CA THR A 119 14.60 -31.36 -3.34
C THR A 119 13.65 -30.16 -3.28
N LEU A 120 14.20 -28.95 -3.44
CA LEU A 120 13.50 -27.67 -3.24
C LEU A 120 12.33 -27.48 -4.22
N HIS A 121 12.45 -27.95 -5.47
CA HIS A 121 11.36 -27.79 -6.43
C HIS A 121 10.15 -28.66 -6.08
N ARG A 122 10.35 -29.85 -5.50
CA ARG A 122 9.24 -30.76 -5.15
C ARG A 122 8.42 -30.26 -3.95
N MET A 123 9.05 -29.56 -3.00
CA MET A 123 8.42 -29.24 -1.73
C MET A 123 7.26 -28.22 -1.84
N ARG A 124 7.20 -27.39 -2.89
CA ARG A 124 6.29 -26.21 -2.88
C ARG A 124 5.72 -25.74 -4.22
N THR A 125 5.71 -26.55 -5.29
CA THR A 125 5.07 -26.17 -6.56
C THR A 125 3.54 -26.33 -6.57
N THR A 126 2.87 -26.13 -5.43
CA THR A 126 1.39 -25.98 -5.42
C THR A 126 0.93 -24.67 -6.06
N SER A 127 1.86 -23.79 -6.43
CA SER A 127 1.52 -22.55 -7.10
C SER A 127 0.94 -22.79 -8.48
N ARG A 128 -0.11 -22.02 -8.79
CA ARG A 128 -0.71 -21.96 -10.13
C ARG A 128 0.30 -21.55 -11.21
N ASN A 129 1.34 -20.80 -10.84
CA ASN A 129 2.34 -20.29 -11.77
C ASN A 129 3.41 -21.36 -12.09
N LYS A 130 3.38 -21.86 -13.33
CA LYS A 130 4.40 -22.75 -13.90
C LYS A 130 5.50 -21.99 -14.64
N ASP A 131 5.29 -20.70 -14.92
CA ASP A 131 6.25 -19.86 -15.63
C ASP A 131 7.40 -19.44 -14.69
N PRO A 132 8.66 -19.77 -15.03
CA PRO A 132 9.83 -19.32 -14.26
C PRO A 132 9.91 -17.80 -14.11
N PHE A 133 9.41 -17.03 -15.08
CA PHE A 133 9.39 -15.57 -15.02
C PHE A 133 8.41 -15.06 -13.96
N ASP A 134 7.18 -15.59 -13.93
CA ASP A 134 6.17 -15.22 -12.93
C ASP A 134 6.64 -15.59 -11.52
N ALA A 135 7.32 -16.74 -11.35
CA ALA A 135 7.89 -17.16 -10.07
C ALA A 135 8.98 -16.19 -9.57
N LEU A 136 9.79 -15.62 -10.48
CA LEU A 136 10.77 -14.59 -10.13
C LEU A 136 10.07 -13.32 -9.66
N LEU A 137 9.11 -12.80 -10.44
CA LEU A 137 8.38 -11.59 -10.10
C LEU A 137 7.62 -11.74 -8.78
N GLU A 138 6.93 -12.87 -8.57
CA GLU A 138 6.24 -13.17 -7.32
C GLU A 138 7.21 -13.14 -6.13
N ALA A 139 8.39 -13.75 -6.26
CA ALA A 139 9.41 -13.71 -5.21
C ALA A 139 9.89 -12.29 -4.91
N LEU A 140 10.15 -11.47 -5.94
CA LEU A 140 10.58 -10.08 -5.76
C LEU A 140 9.49 -9.24 -5.05
N TYR A 141 8.25 -9.34 -5.52
CA TYR A 141 7.12 -8.62 -4.92
C TYR A 141 6.83 -9.09 -3.50
N CYS A 142 6.81 -10.40 -3.23
CA CYS A 142 6.63 -10.93 -1.87
C CYS A 142 7.71 -10.38 -0.92
N LEU A 143 8.97 -10.40 -1.35
CA LEU A 143 10.10 -9.94 -0.53
C LEU A 143 9.94 -8.47 -0.14
N VAL A 144 9.66 -7.60 -1.12
CA VAL A 144 9.50 -6.16 -0.88
C VAL A 144 8.24 -5.87 -0.08
N THR A 145 7.08 -6.40 -0.49
CA THR A 145 5.81 -6.19 0.20
C THR A 145 5.89 -6.62 1.65
N TYR A 146 6.48 -7.78 1.93
CA TYR A 146 6.58 -8.26 3.30
C TYR A 146 7.61 -7.48 4.13
N ALA A 147 8.72 -7.02 3.53
CA ALA A 147 9.63 -6.09 4.22
C ALA A 147 8.90 -4.81 4.68
N LEU A 148 7.94 -4.32 3.88
CA LEU A 148 7.12 -3.16 4.20
C LEU A 148 5.97 -3.49 5.19
N LYS A 149 5.31 -4.64 5.06
CA LYS A 149 4.08 -4.96 5.85
C LYS A 149 4.28 -5.84 7.08
N GLY A 150 5.20 -6.80 7.02
CA GLY A 150 5.32 -7.90 7.98
C GLY A 150 6.70 -8.05 8.61
N GLY A 151 7.68 -7.25 8.19
CA GLY A 151 9.02 -7.24 8.79
C GLY A 151 9.00 -6.93 10.30
N PRO A 152 10.12 -7.11 11.02
CA PRO A 152 10.19 -6.95 12.48
C PRO A 152 9.77 -5.57 12.99
N LYS A 153 9.77 -4.56 12.10
CA LYS A 153 9.14 -3.27 12.36
C LYS A 153 8.37 -2.88 11.10
N PRO A 154 7.14 -3.36 10.94
CA PRO A 154 6.39 -3.14 9.72
C PRO A 154 6.21 -1.64 9.51
N MET A 155 6.41 -1.20 8.27
CA MET A 155 6.15 0.18 7.88
C MET A 155 4.68 0.41 7.62
N TYR A 156 3.92 -0.60 7.20
CA TYR A 156 2.48 -0.48 6.89
C TYR A 156 1.61 -0.29 8.14
N VAL A 157 2.08 -0.74 9.31
CA VAL A 157 1.38 -0.54 10.61
C VAL A 157 1.73 0.85 11.15
N VAL A 158 1.34 1.85 10.38
CA VAL A 158 1.74 3.26 10.56
C VAL A 158 1.04 3.91 11.75
N GLY A 159 -0.15 3.44 12.12
CA GLY A 159 -1.09 4.20 12.93
C GLY A 159 -0.51 4.85 14.19
N LYS A 160 0.15 4.04 15.02
CA LYS A 160 0.64 4.45 16.35
C LYS A 160 2.03 5.08 16.35
N ASP A 161 2.94 4.59 15.51
CA ASP A 161 4.33 5.07 15.48
C ASP A 161 4.46 6.43 14.77
N LEU A 162 3.66 6.67 13.71
CA LEU A 162 3.64 7.96 13.03
C LEU A 162 3.17 9.09 13.92
N ALA A 163 2.08 8.82 14.64
CA ALA A 163 1.47 9.78 15.53
C ALA A 163 2.49 10.22 16.61
N ARG A 164 3.29 9.26 17.12
CA ARG A 164 4.38 9.50 18.07
C ARG A 164 5.57 10.27 17.51
N GLY A 165 5.60 10.59 16.22
CA GLY A 165 6.68 11.37 15.62
C GLY A 165 8.01 10.66 15.52
N LYS A 166 8.02 9.33 15.68
CA LYS A 166 9.19 8.55 15.31
C LYS A 166 9.21 8.52 13.80
N HIS A 167 10.19 9.19 13.20
CA HIS A 167 10.36 9.19 11.76
C HIS A 167 10.43 7.74 11.25
N PHE A 168 9.83 7.52 10.08
CA PHE A 168 9.95 6.27 9.33
C PHE A 168 11.43 5.86 9.14
N PHE A 169 12.26 6.89 8.96
CA PHE A 169 13.66 6.85 8.55
C PHE A 169 14.54 7.24 9.75
N GLY A 170 15.49 6.37 10.14
CA GLY A 170 16.29 6.53 11.37
C GLY A 170 16.29 5.32 12.32
N ARG A 171 15.65 4.22 11.93
CA ARG A 171 15.68 2.96 12.70
C ARG A 171 17.01 2.23 12.48
N LYS A 172 18.04 2.49 13.31
CA LYS A 172 19.32 1.74 13.43
C LYS A 172 19.74 0.94 12.17
N GLY A 173 19.89 1.59 11.02
CA GLY A 173 20.39 0.97 9.79
C GLY A 173 19.46 -0.05 9.10
N MET A 174 18.19 -0.18 9.47
CA MET A 174 17.25 -1.04 8.74
C MET A 174 16.71 -0.33 7.49
N TRP A 175 16.53 -1.09 6.41
CA TRP A 175 15.86 -0.62 5.21
C TRP A 175 14.34 -0.39 5.45
N PRO A 176 13.74 0.63 4.82
CA PRO A 176 14.39 1.74 4.14
C PRO A 176 15.02 2.69 5.17
N ARG A 177 16.24 3.14 4.90
CA ARG A 177 16.95 4.08 5.78
C ARG A 177 16.40 5.49 5.63
N GLU A 178 15.90 5.80 4.44
CA GLU A 178 15.36 7.09 3.99
C GLU A 178 14.39 6.89 2.83
N LEU A 179 13.66 7.94 2.45
CA LEU A 179 12.61 7.82 1.43
C LEU A 179 13.15 7.41 0.06
N ARG A 180 14.34 7.88 -0.34
CA ARG A 180 14.97 7.52 -1.62
C ARG A 180 15.28 6.03 -1.75
N ASP A 181 15.45 5.30 -0.66
CA ASP A 181 15.66 3.85 -0.70
C ASP A 181 14.44 3.09 -1.24
N LEU A 182 13.24 3.71 -1.25
CA LEU A 182 12.03 3.18 -1.88
C LEU A 182 11.98 3.44 -3.40
N PHE A 183 12.81 4.35 -3.90
CA PHE A 183 12.77 4.83 -5.28
C PHE A 183 14.16 4.73 -5.92
N PRO A 184 14.76 3.53 -6.03
CA PRO A 184 16.15 3.36 -6.48
C PRO A 184 16.42 3.87 -7.90
N LEU A 185 15.37 4.10 -8.71
CA LEU A 185 15.46 4.65 -10.06
C LEU A 185 14.62 5.93 -10.25
N GLY A 186 14.22 6.59 -9.15
CA GLY A 186 13.33 7.75 -9.16
C GLY A 186 11.85 7.38 -9.00
N ILE A 187 11.06 8.35 -8.53
CA ILE A 187 9.64 8.15 -8.18
C ILE A 187 8.82 7.75 -9.40
N GLU A 188 9.00 8.48 -10.50
CA GLU A 188 8.24 8.33 -11.74
C GLU A 188 8.44 6.93 -12.33
N ARG A 189 9.69 6.49 -12.46
CA ARG A 189 10.02 5.16 -13.00
C ARG A 189 9.50 4.03 -12.10
N THR A 190 9.60 4.19 -10.78
CA THR A 190 9.03 3.22 -9.84
C THR A 190 7.50 3.14 -9.97
N LEU A 191 6.81 4.27 -10.08
CA LEU A 191 5.36 4.28 -10.25
C LEU A 191 4.93 3.73 -11.61
N ASP A 192 5.64 4.08 -12.69
CA ASP A 192 5.39 3.54 -14.02
C ASP A 192 5.49 2.01 -14.01
N ALA A 193 6.50 1.45 -13.33
CA ALA A 193 6.66 0.02 -13.17
C ALA A 193 5.53 -0.63 -12.37
N PHE A 194 5.17 -0.06 -11.21
CA PHE A 194 4.10 -0.64 -10.38
C PHE A 194 2.75 -0.63 -11.09
N VAL A 195 2.42 0.48 -11.74
CA VAL A 195 1.20 0.59 -12.54
C VAL A 195 1.22 -0.37 -13.73
N PHE A 196 2.37 -0.50 -14.42
CA PHE A 196 2.55 -1.48 -15.48
C PHE A 196 2.22 -2.91 -15.01
N TRP A 197 2.77 -3.31 -13.86
CA TRP A 197 2.52 -4.64 -13.30
C TRP A 197 1.08 -4.82 -12.77
N CYS A 198 0.39 -3.74 -12.41
CA CYS A 198 -1.06 -3.81 -12.14
C CYS A 198 -1.88 -4.05 -13.43
N CYS A 199 -1.42 -3.59 -14.59
CA CYS A 199 -2.08 -3.84 -15.89
C CYS A 199 -1.84 -5.28 -16.41
N VAL A 200 -0.74 -5.92 -16.02
CA VAL A 200 -0.42 -7.32 -16.36
C VAL A 200 -0.15 -8.12 -15.08
N PRO A 201 -1.17 -8.33 -14.24
CA PRO A 201 -0.98 -9.04 -12.99
C PRO A 201 -0.60 -10.50 -13.28
N PHE A 202 0.56 -10.90 -12.81
CA PHE A 202 1.02 -12.30 -12.70
C PHE A 202 0.62 -12.89 -11.33
N ALA A 203 0.24 -12.02 -10.38
CA ALA A 203 -0.29 -12.31 -9.04
C ALA A 203 -1.11 -11.10 -8.56
N GLU A 204 -1.74 -11.19 -7.39
CA GLU A 204 -2.43 -10.09 -6.71
C GLU A 204 -1.47 -9.05 -6.08
N LEU A 205 -0.17 -9.39 -5.97
CA LEU A 205 0.86 -8.62 -5.28
C LEU A 205 1.18 -7.22 -5.85
N PRO A 206 1.05 -6.92 -7.17
CA PRO A 206 1.33 -5.59 -7.69
C PRO A 206 0.47 -4.49 -7.07
N PHE A 207 -0.83 -4.74 -6.92
CA PHE A 207 -1.72 -3.82 -6.22
C PHE A 207 -1.36 -3.71 -4.74
N GLU A 208 -1.02 -4.82 -4.08
CA GLU A 208 -0.62 -4.80 -2.67
C GLU A 208 0.64 -3.95 -2.44
N LEU A 209 1.65 -4.08 -3.30
CA LEU A 209 2.86 -3.26 -3.21
C LEU A 209 2.57 -1.79 -3.47
N LEU A 210 1.76 -1.48 -4.50
CA LEU A 210 1.32 -0.10 -4.76
C LEU A 210 0.58 0.49 -3.56
N ASN A 211 -0.30 -0.28 -2.91
CA ASN A 211 -0.99 0.13 -1.70
C ASN A 211 -0.02 0.42 -0.55
N CYS A 212 1.05 -0.36 -0.39
CA CYS A 212 2.09 -0.06 0.59
C CYS A 212 2.73 1.31 0.34
N TYR A 213 3.02 1.63 -0.92
CA TYR A 213 3.61 2.91 -1.30
C TYR A 213 2.63 4.08 -1.12
N LEU A 214 1.35 3.88 -1.45
CA LEU A 214 0.28 4.85 -1.18
C LEU A 214 -0.02 5.05 0.31
N VAL A 215 0.47 4.17 1.19
CA VAL A 215 0.44 4.38 2.64
C VAL A 215 1.70 5.09 3.13
N ILE A 216 2.88 4.65 2.66
CA ILE A 216 4.18 5.05 3.21
C ILE A 216 4.67 6.38 2.62
N ALA A 217 4.54 6.54 1.30
CA ALA A 217 5.17 7.62 0.53
C ALA A 217 4.16 8.52 -0.19
N ARG A 218 2.87 8.37 0.13
CA ARG A 218 1.76 9.07 -0.53
C ARG A 218 1.99 10.55 -0.81
N PRO A 219 2.47 11.35 0.15
CA PRO A 219 2.54 12.79 -0.07
C PRO A 219 3.51 13.20 -1.17
N VAL A 220 4.47 12.32 -1.48
CA VAL A 220 5.47 12.51 -2.53
C VAL A 220 5.01 11.86 -3.83
N ILE A 221 4.29 10.73 -3.76
CA ILE A 221 3.91 9.98 -4.96
C ILE A 221 2.53 10.30 -5.51
N ILE A 222 1.62 10.96 -4.77
CA ILE A 222 0.23 11.09 -5.23
C ILE A 222 0.09 11.97 -6.46
N GLU A 223 0.81 13.08 -6.52
CA GLU A 223 0.77 13.95 -7.70
C GLU A 223 1.23 13.22 -8.96
N PRO A 224 2.45 12.62 -9.00
CA PRO A 224 2.85 11.84 -10.15
C PRO A 224 1.92 10.64 -10.38
N PHE A 225 1.44 9.96 -9.34
CA PHE A 225 0.49 8.86 -9.52
C PHE A 225 -0.80 9.26 -10.25
N LEU A 226 -1.32 10.47 -10.00
CA LEU A 226 -2.54 10.99 -10.64
C LEU A 226 -2.32 11.59 -12.04
N GLU A 227 -1.08 11.64 -12.53
CA GLU A 227 -0.78 12.09 -13.89
C GLU A 227 -1.02 10.98 -14.92
N SER A 228 -1.37 11.40 -16.14
CA SER A 228 -1.39 10.49 -17.30
C SER A 228 0.05 10.19 -17.74
N PRO A 229 0.41 8.94 -18.11
CA PRO A 229 -0.49 7.80 -18.31
C PRO A 229 -0.72 6.92 -17.07
N ARG A 230 -0.04 7.16 -15.94
CA ARG A 230 -0.06 6.31 -14.74
C ARG A 230 -1.47 6.15 -14.17
N ARG A 231 -2.15 7.27 -13.96
CA ARG A 231 -3.55 7.28 -13.52
C ARG A 231 -4.43 6.45 -14.43
N ASP A 232 -4.38 6.73 -15.73
CA ASP A 232 -5.25 6.11 -16.75
C ASP A 232 -5.07 4.59 -16.77
N ARG A 233 -3.83 4.13 -16.70
CA ARG A 233 -3.47 2.71 -16.61
C ARG A 233 -3.94 2.07 -15.30
N CYS A 234 -3.71 2.71 -14.16
CA CYS A 234 -4.09 2.18 -12.86
C CYS A 234 -5.61 2.10 -12.69
N ALA A 235 -6.33 3.14 -13.11
CA ALA A 235 -7.78 3.19 -13.10
C ALA A 235 -8.37 2.08 -13.99
N TRP A 236 -7.80 1.85 -15.16
CA TRP A 236 -8.21 0.73 -16.02
C TRP A 236 -7.86 -0.64 -15.46
N ALA A 237 -6.67 -0.81 -14.86
CA ALA A 237 -6.32 -2.05 -14.18
C ALA A 237 -7.29 -2.35 -13.02
N THR A 238 -7.70 -1.31 -12.29
CA THR A 238 -8.71 -1.41 -11.22
C THR A 238 -10.04 -1.86 -11.81
N LEU A 239 -10.51 -1.25 -12.91
CA LEU A 239 -11.73 -1.69 -13.60
C LEU A 239 -11.67 -3.17 -14.01
N GLN A 240 -10.55 -3.60 -14.60
CA GLN A 240 -10.38 -5.00 -15.01
C GLN A 240 -10.39 -5.97 -13.82
N ALA A 241 -9.90 -5.54 -12.66
CA ALA A 241 -10.01 -6.32 -11.42
C ALA A 241 -11.48 -6.44 -10.97
N LEU A 242 -12.23 -5.33 -11.01
CA LEU A 242 -13.63 -5.26 -10.58
C LEU A 242 -14.62 -5.94 -11.56
N THR A 243 -14.25 -6.14 -12.83
CA THR A 243 -15.15 -6.68 -13.86
C THR A 243 -14.56 -7.90 -14.59
N PRO A 244 -14.40 -9.07 -13.93
CA PRO A 244 -13.76 -10.26 -14.52
C PRO A 244 -14.33 -10.72 -15.86
N GLY A 245 -15.65 -10.57 -16.06
CA GLY A 245 -16.35 -11.02 -17.27
C GLY A 245 -16.46 -9.97 -18.37
N PHE A 246 -15.99 -8.74 -18.14
CA PHE A 246 -16.15 -7.65 -19.09
C PHE A 246 -14.76 -7.19 -19.55
N ASN A 247 -14.48 -7.33 -20.84
CA ASN A 247 -13.37 -6.61 -21.43
C ASN A 247 -13.79 -5.15 -21.50
N VAL A 248 -13.39 -4.34 -20.51
CA VAL A 248 -13.60 -2.90 -20.55
C VAL A 248 -12.75 -2.35 -21.70
N PRO A 249 -13.37 -2.00 -22.85
CA PRO A 249 -12.61 -1.48 -23.96
C PRO A 249 -12.00 -0.15 -23.51
N TRP A 250 -10.79 0.10 -23.97
CA TRP A 250 -10.22 1.43 -23.82
C TRP A 250 -11.14 2.46 -24.48
N PRO A 251 -11.39 3.65 -23.90
CA PRO A 251 -12.14 4.71 -24.57
C PRO A 251 -11.58 4.96 -25.97
N ALA A 252 -12.42 4.77 -27.00
CA ALA A 252 -12.00 4.74 -28.40
C ALA A 252 -11.42 6.07 -28.91
N ASP A 253 -11.69 7.16 -28.19
CA ASP A 253 -11.20 8.52 -28.43
C ASP A 253 -9.80 8.77 -27.85
N ARG A 254 -9.23 7.80 -27.13
CA ARG A 254 -7.92 7.92 -26.47
C ARG A 254 -6.97 6.85 -27.01
N ALA A 255 -5.69 7.21 -27.18
CA ALA A 255 -4.66 6.20 -27.41
C ALA A 255 -4.68 5.20 -26.24
N ALA A 256 -4.71 3.90 -26.54
CA ALA A 256 -4.65 2.87 -25.51
C ALA A 256 -3.34 3.07 -24.73
N PRO A 257 -3.39 3.46 -23.44
CA PRO A 257 -2.20 3.77 -22.68
C PRO A 257 -1.45 2.49 -22.34
N PHE A 258 -2.08 1.33 -22.53
CA PHE A 258 -1.50 0.04 -22.25
C PHE A 258 -1.80 -0.95 -23.38
N THR A 259 -0.72 -1.42 -24.00
CA THR A 259 -0.74 -2.63 -24.82
C THR A 259 0.15 -3.64 -24.13
N THR A 260 -0.38 -4.82 -23.82
CA THR A 260 0.41 -5.89 -23.17
C THR A 260 1.62 -6.23 -24.03
N PRO A 261 2.85 -6.05 -23.52
CA PRO A 261 4.05 -6.36 -24.30
C PRO A 261 4.09 -7.83 -24.73
N PRO A 262 4.69 -8.14 -25.90
CA PRO A 262 4.85 -9.51 -26.36
C PRO A 262 5.50 -10.41 -25.31
N GLY A 263 4.89 -11.56 -25.05
CA GLY A 263 5.38 -12.54 -24.08
C GLY A 263 4.93 -12.30 -22.64
N LEU A 264 4.23 -11.19 -22.33
CA LEU A 264 3.53 -11.05 -21.06
C LEU A 264 2.09 -11.53 -21.18
N ARG A 265 1.59 -12.15 -20.12
CA ARG A 265 0.23 -12.67 -20.03
C ARG A 265 -0.31 -12.39 -18.64
N MET A 266 -1.60 -12.13 -18.56
CA MET A 266 -2.27 -12.07 -17.27
C MET A 266 -2.40 -13.49 -16.72
N GLY A 267 -2.14 -13.70 -15.43
CA GLY A 267 -2.26 -15.01 -14.81
C GLY A 267 -3.68 -15.57 -14.88
N ASP A 268 -3.80 -16.86 -15.16
CA ASP A 268 -5.09 -17.54 -15.32
C ASP A 268 -5.92 -17.45 -14.03
N GLY A 269 -7.16 -16.96 -14.16
CA GLY A 269 -8.10 -16.86 -13.04
C GLY A 269 -7.78 -15.77 -12.01
N LEU A 270 -6.87 -14.83 -12.32
CA LEU A 270 -6.62 -13.68 -11.44
C LEU A 270 -7.72 -12.62 -11.53
N ARG A 271 -8.26 -12.37 -12.73
CA ARG A 271 -9.36 -11.41 -12.93
C ARG A 271 -10.55 -11.81 -12.08
N GLY A 272 -11.05 -10.85 -11.28
CA GLY A 272 -12.18 -11.06 -10.37
C GLY A 272 -11.93 -12.06 -9.25
N SER A 273 -10.68 -12.48 -9.03
CA SER A 273 -10.36 -13.16 -7.79
C SER A 273 -10.63 -12.21 -6.63
N GLU A 274 -11.22 -12.74 -5.56
CA GLU A 274 -11.59 -11.98 -4.36
C GLU A 274 -10.40 -11.14 -3.84
N ARG A 275 -9.19 -11.71 -3.82
CA ARG A 275 -7.98 -10.98 -3.40
C ARG A 275 -7.58 -9.84 -4.32
N LEU A 276 -7.66 -10.03 -5.64
CA LEU A 276 -7.33 -8.95 -6.57
C LEU A 276 -8.34 -7.80 -6.44
N VAL A 277 -9.63 -8.12 -6.27
CA VAL A 277 -10.69 -7.14 -6.02
C VAL A 277 -10.46 -6.42 -4.70
N ASP A 278 -10.11 -7.14 -3.63
CA ASP A 278 -9.78 -6.56 -2.32
C ASP A 278 -8.64 -5.54 -2.41
N PHE A 279 -7.53 -5.89 -3.07
CA PHE A 279 -6.42 -4.95 -3.24
C PHE A 279 -6.74 -3.78 -4.18
N ALA A 280 -7.54 -4.00 -5.22
CA ALA A 280 -7.99 -2.93 -6.11
C ALA A 280 -8.91 -1.93 -5.38
N LEU A 281 -9.86 -2.42 -4.58
CA LEU A 281 -10.71 -1.57 -3.73
C LEU A 281 -9.89 -0.88 -2.63
N THR A 282 -8.89 -1.55 -2.07
CA THR A 282 -7.93 -0.93 -1.16
C THR A 282 -7.20 0.24 -1.84
N THR A 283 -6.79 0.10 -3.11
CA THR A 283 -6.19 1.22 -3.87
C THR A 283 -7.14 2.40 -3.99
N LEU A 284 -8.42 2.15 -4.30
CA LEU A 284 -9.45 3.20 -4.32
C LEU A 284 -9.61 3.87 -2.94
N GLY A 285 -9.60 3.06 -1.87
CA GLY A 285 -9.59 3.54 -0.50
C GLY A 285 -8.38 4.40 -0.19
N MET A 286 -7.18 4.06 -0.68
CA MET A 286 -5.97 4.87 -0.49
C MET A 286 -6.00 6.18 -1.29
N VAL A 287 -6.65 6.21 -2.45
CA VAL A 287 -6.87 7.45 -3.21
C VAL A 287 -7.88 8.35 -2.49
N TRP A 288 -8.90 7.77 -1.88
CA TRP A 288 -10.02 8.49 -1.29
C TRP A 288 -9.84 8.87 0.19
N ALA A 289 -9.58 7.88 1.05
CA ALA A 289 -9.60 8.00 2.50
C ALA A 289 -8.21 7.99 3.14
N SER A 290 -7.14 8.09 2.35
CA SER A 290 -5.82 8.27 2.97
C SER A 290 -5.73 9.64 3.66
N LEU A 291 -4.78 9.75 4.57
CA LEU A 291 -4.68 10.89 5.47
C LEU A 291 -4.35 12.17 4.68
N ASP A 292 -3.44 12.15 3.74
CA ASP A 292 -3.17 13.31 2.89
C ASP A 292 -4.11 13.41 1.67
N ALA A 293 -5.18 12.61 1.59
CA ALA A 293 -6.09 12.65 0.45
C ALA A 293 -6.83 13.99 0.32
N ARG A 294 -6.76 14.53 -0.90
CA ARG A 294 -7.45 15.76 -1.30
C ARG A 294 -8.81 15.45 -1.90
N ARG A 295 -9.69 16.45 -1.84
CA ARG A 295 -11.06 16.37 -2.35
C ARG A 295 -11.13 16.01 -3.84
N ASP A 296 -10.14 16.44 -4.61
CA ASP A 296 -10.10 16.22 -6.05
C ASP A 296 -9.31 14.97 -6.45
N ASP A 297 -8.61 14.28 -5.54
CA ASP A 297 -7.81 13.10 -5.90
C ASP A 297 -8.69 12.00 -6.52
N VAL A 298 -9.86 11.72 -5.95
CA VAL A 298 -10.82 10.75 -6.50
C VAL A 298 -11.35 11.20 -7.85
N LYS A 299 -11.73 12.47 -7.99
CA LYS A 299 -12.21 13.02 -9.28
C LYS A 299 -11.13 12.95 -10.34
N ARG A 300 -9.90 13.30 -10.00
CA ARG A 300 -8.72 13.21 -10.87
C ARG A 300 -8.46 11.77 -11.25
N PHE A 301 -8.55 10.82 -10.32
CA PHE A 301 -8.34 9.40 -10.58
C PHE A 301 -9.39 8.82 -11.54
N LEU A 302 -10.66 9.19 -11.35
CA LEU A 302 -11.78 8.73 -12.18
C LEU A 302 -11.90 9.46 -13.53
N ALA A 303 -11.11 10.52 -13.75
CA ALA A 303 -11.30 11.45 -14.87
C ALA A 303 -11.28 10.76 -16.25
N GLY A 304 -12.44 10.72 -16.91
CA GLY A 304 -12.64 10.09 -18.21
C GLY A 304 -12.94 8.58 -18.18
N LEU A 305 -13.13 7.99 -17.00
CA LEU A 305 -13.54 6.60 -16.79
C LEU A 305 -14.77 6.49 -15.87
N GLU A 306 -15.46 7.62 -15.61
CA GLU A 306 -16.55 7.70 -14.65
C GLU A 306 -17.71 6.77 -14.99
N ARG A 307 -18.03 6.64 -16.28
CA ARG A 307 -19.12 5.77 -16.76
C ARG A 307 -18.78 4.29 -16.52
N GLU A 308 -17.55 3.91 -16.80
CA GLU A 308 -17.04 2.55 -16.68
C GLU A 308 -17.00 2.13 -15.20
N PHE A 309 -16.52 3.01 -14.30
CA PHE A 309 -16.58 2.76 -12.86
C PHE A 309 -18.02 2.68 -12.35
N ARG A 310 -18.92 3.56 -12.81
CA ARG A 310 -20.34 3.48 -12.43
C ARG A 310 -20.93 2.12 -12.81
N HIS A 311 -20.65 1.65 -14.02
CA HIS A 311 -21.10 0.34 -14.47
C HIS A 311 -20.48 -0.79 -13.64
N ALA A 312 -19.18 -0.75 -13.36
CA ALA A 312 -18.52 -1.75 -12.52
C ALA A 312 -19.15 -1.82 -11.11
N PHE A 313 -19.35 -0.68 -10.46
CA PHE A 313 -19.97 -0.62 -9.13
C PHE A 313 -21.43 -1.06 -9.10
N GLN A 314 -22.14 -1.02 -10.22
CA GLN A 314 -23.53 -1.48 -10.32
C GLN A 314 -23.65 -2.99 -10.59
N ASN A 315 -22.59 -3.61 -11.13
CA ASN A 315 -22.62 -4.96 -11.67
C ASN A 315 -21.53 -5.85 -11.07
N PHE A 316 -21.36 -5.79 -9.75
CA PHE A 316 -20.45 -6.72 -9.07
C PHE A 316 -20.95 -8.15 -9.18
N SER A 317 -20.01 -9.09 -9.31
CA SER A 317 -20.36 -10.50 -9.32
C SER A 317 -20.69 -10.98 -7.89
N PRO A 318 -21.61 -11.96 -7.73
CA PRO A 318 -21.95 -12.50 -6.41
C PRO A 318 -20.74 -13.08 -5.65
N GLU A 319 -19.72 -13.55 -6.37
CA GLU A 319 -18.52 -14.18 -5.80
C GLU A 319 -17.65 -13.19 -5.01
N VAL A 320 -17.77 -11.88 -5.24
CA VAL A 320 -16.97 -10.85 -4.55
C VAL A 320 -17.76 -10.12 -3.46
N GLN A 321 -18.99 -10.55 -3.17
CA GLN A 321 -19.88 -9.86 -2.23
C GLN A 321 -19.27 -9.69 -0.84
N GLY A 322 -18.56 -10.71 -0.32
CA GLY A 322 -17.89 -10.61 0.98
C GLY A 322 -16.82 -9.51 1.03
N VAL A 323 -16.10 -9.29 -0.07
CA VAL A 323 -15.13 -8.20 -0.19
C VAL A 323 -15.83 -6.84 -0.21
N LEU A 324 -16.98 -6.74 -0.88
CA LEU A 324 -17.74 -5.49 -0.95
C LEU A 324 -18.30 -5.06 0.40
N GLU A 325 -18.63 -6.01 1.27
CA GLU A 325 -19.06 -5.72 2.64
C GLU A 325 -17.91 -5.07 3.44
N VAL A 326 -16.68 -5.57 3.29
CA VAL A 326 -15.48 -4.97 3.91
C VAL A 326 -15.20 -3.56 3.35
N HIS A 327 -15.47 -3.34 2.07
CA HIS A 327 -15.20 -2.06 1.37
C HIS A 327 -16.44 -1.21 1.11
N GLN A 328 -17.53 -1.43 1.85
CA GLN A 328 -18.82 -0.78 1.58
C GLN A 328 -18.72 0.75 1.63
N CYS A 329 -17.92 1.27 2.57
CA CYS A 329 -17.52 2.67 2.72
C CYS A 329 -17.01 3.27 1.40
N VAL A 330 -15.94 2.66 0.88
CA VAL A 330 -15.23 3.10 -0.32
C VAL A 330 -16.16 3.05 -1.53
N VAL A 331 -16.89 1.95 -1.69
CA VAL A 331 -17.81 1.77 -2.82
C VAL A 331 -18.96 2.77 -2.75
N GLY A 332 -19.51 3.03 -1.57
CA GLY A 332 -20.58 4.00 -1.34
C GLY A 332 -20.16 5.41 -1.75
N GLU A 333 -18.96 5.83 -1.36
CA GLU A 333 -18.45 7.17 -1.65
C GLU A 333 -18.10 7.37 -3.12
N PHE A 334 -17.49 6.37 -3.77
CA PHE A 334 -17.28 6.43 -5.21
C PHE A 334 -18.61 6.47 -5.97
N ARG A 335 -19.64 5.72 -5.54
CA ARG A 335 -21.00 5.82 -6.13
C ARG A 335 -21.60 7.21 -5.93
N CYS A 336 -21.42 7.84 -4.77
CA CYS A 336 -21.88 9.21 -4.50
C CYS A 336 -21.21 10.21 -5.46
N ILE A 337 -19.88 10.16 -5.57
CA ILE A 337 -19.10 11.05 -6.46
C ILE A 337 -19.50 10.86 -7.92
N LEU A 338 -19.65 9.61 -8.37
CA LEU A 338 -20.04 9.29 -9.73
C LEU A 338 -21.49 9.67 -10.02
N GLY A 339 -22.39 9.58 -9.04
CA GLY A 339 -23.81 9.86 -9.19
C GLY A 339 -24.12 11.26 -9.73
N GLY A 340 -23.20 12.23 -9.59
CA GLY A 340 -23.38 13.62 -10.05
C GLY A 340 -24.50 14.37 -9.32
N HIS A 341 -25.26 13.67 -8.47
CA HIS A 341 -26.21 14.28 -7.59
C HIS A 341 -25.43 15.03 -6.52
N GLY A 342 -25.63 16.36 -6.47
CA GLY A 342 -25.36 17.16 -5.28
C GLY A 342 -26.24 16.76 -4.09
N THR A 343 -26.83 15.56 -4.09
CA THR A 343 -27.35 14.92 -2.89
C THR A 343 -26.20 14.87 -1.90
N GLN A 344 -26.25 15.83 -0.99
CA GLN A 344 -25.79 15.72 0.38
C GLN A 344 -25.79 14.24 0.73
N CYS A 345 -24.61 13.65 0.87
CA CYS A 345 -24.50 12.27 1.34
C CYS A 345 -25.39 12.21 2.59
N VAL A 346 -26.34 11.27 2.64
CA VAL A 346 -27.44 11.27 3.64
C VAL A 346 -26.93 10.97 5.06
N TYR A 347 -25.63 10.76 5.21
CA TYR A 347 -24.97 10.91 6.50
C TYR A 347 -25.15 12.36 6.97
N GLY A 348 -25.80 12.54 8.12
CA GLY A 348 -26.14 13.84 8.69
C GLY A 348 -24.94 14.78 8.85
N ALA A 349 -25.16 15.94 9.47
CA ALA A 349 -24.05 16.80 9.89
C ALA A 349 -22.96 15.92 10.52
N PRO A 350 -21.68 16.06 10.12
CA PRO A 350 -20.62 15.18 10.57
C PRO A 350 -20.65 15.13 12.07
N ASP A 351 -20.45 13.95 12.65
CA ASP A 351 -20.16 13.86 14.07
C ASP A 351 -18.93 14.74 14.34
N ARG A 352 -19.18 15.94 14.88
CA ARG A 352 -18.20 17.03 15.01
C ARG A 352 -16.93 16.57 15.74
N PRO A 353 -17.01 15.85 16.88
CA PRO A 353 -15.82 15.29 17.52
C PRO A 353 -15.02 14.37 16.60
N LEU A 354 -15.66 13.43 15.89
CA LEU A 354 -14.96 12.57 14.94
C LEU A 354 -14.30 13.39 13.84
N TYR A 355 -14.97 14.42 13.32
CA TYR A 355 -14.40 15.32 12.32
C TYR A 355 -13.12 15.99 12.76
N VAL A 356 -13.14 16.55 13.97
CA VAL A 356 -11.98 17.21 14.55
C VAL A 356 -10.86 16.20 14.81
N HIS A 357 -11.17 15.03 15.37
CA HIS A 357 -10.21 13.95 15.63
C HIS A 357 -9.52 13.49 14.34
N GLY A 358 -10.30 13.21 13.29
CA GLY A 358 -9.79 12.84 11.99
C GLY A 358 -8.87 13.91 11.41
N CYS A 359 -9.23 15.20 11.50
CA CYS A 359 -8.38 16.31 11.06
C CYS A 359 -7.06 16.41 11.87
N ILE A 360 -7.09 16.09 13.16
CA ILE A 360 -5.88 16.06 14.01
C ILE A 360 -4.97 14.91 13.59
N LEU A 361 -5.48 13.68 13.52
CA LEU A 361 -4.72 12.51 13.07
C LEU A 361 -4.13 12.74 11.68
N ARG A 362 -4.90 13.38 10.81
CA ARG A 362 -4.47 13.80 9.49
C ARG A 362 -3.33 14.81 9.55
N SER A 363 -3.46 15.89 10.32
CA SER A 363 -2.40 16.90 10.50
C SER A 363 -1.10 16.26 11.03
N LEU A 364 -1.22 15.26 11.91
CA LEU A 364 -0.08 14.56 12.50
C LEU A 364 0.66 13.65 11.50
N ARG A 365 -0.07 13.07 10.54
CA ARG A 365 0.40 12.05 9.61
C ARG A 365 0.72 12.57 8.21
N THR A 366 0.14 13.69 7.79
CA THR A 366 0.41 14.30 6.49
C THR A 366 1.77 14.98 6.42
N TYR A 367 2.54 15.09 7.51
CA TYR A 367 3.86 15.74 7.52
C TYR A 367 3.91 17.11 6.82
N ARG A 368 2.76 17.79 6.72
CA ARG A 368 2.64 19.12 6.11
C ARG A 368 2.90 20.20 7.14
N CYS A 369 3.42 21.32 6.67
CA CYS A 369 3.51 22.52 7.49
C CYS A 369 2.09 23.03 7.79
N ALA A 370 1.79 23.28 9.06
CA ALA A 370 0.53 23.89 9.49
C ALA A 370 0.53 25.43 9.31
N GLY A 371 1.58 26.00 8.72
CA GLY A 371 1.64 27.42 8.40
C GLY A 371 0.59 27.78 7.34
N PRO A 372 -0.21 28.85 7.52
CA PRO A 372 -1.19 29.27 6.53
C PRO A 372 -0.51 29.55 5.18
N GLY A 373 -1.03 28.93 4.11
CA GLY A 373 -0.49 29.05 2.75
C GLY A 373 0.82 28.28 2.51
N CYS A 374 1.35 27.56 3.48
CA CYS A 374 2.56 26.75 3.29
C CYS A 374 2.22 25.37 2.74
N SER A 375 2.74 25.03 1.56
CA SER A 375 2.61 23.71 0.95
C SER A 375 3.78 22.77 1.25
N ARG A 376 4.78 23.23 2.02
CA ARG A 376 5.98 22.42 2.31
C ARG A 376 5.59 21.13 3.04
N HIS A 377 6.24 20.06 2.60
CA HIS A 377 6.08 18.71 3.13
C HIS A 377 7.42 18.23 3.69
N GLU A 378 7.42 17.60 4.87
CA GLU A 378 8.65 17.14 5.54
C GLU A 378 9.43 16.12 4.69
N LEU A 379 8.75 15.44 3.77
CA LEU A 379 9.33 14.48 2.82
C LEU A 379 9.62 15.06 1.41
N GLY A 380 9.22 16.31 1.13
CA GLY A 380 9.16 16.86 -0.24
C GLY A 380 10.42 17.53 -0.77
N GLY A 381 11.61 17.14 -0.30
CA GLY A 381 12.90 17.78 -0.63
C GLY A 381 13.90 16.85 -1.32
N LEU A 382 13.43 15.89 -2.13
CA LEU A 382 14.34 14.95 -2.82
C LEU A 382 15.10 15.58 -4.00
N GLU A 383 14.69 16.76 -4.45
CA GLU A 383 15.28 17.47 -5.58
C GLU A 383 16.25 18.54 -5.04
N ASP A 384 17.54 18.24 -5.15
CA ASP A 384 18.68 19.19 -5.24
C ASP A 384 19.28 19.89 -4.01
N ASP A 385 18.69 19.80 -2.80
CA ASP A 385 19.33 20.40 -1.62
C ASP A 385 20.18 19.37 -0.83
N GLU A 386 21.51 19.45 -0.96
CA GLU A 386 22.49 18.70 -0.14
C GLU A 386 22.42 19.05 1.36
N GLU A 387 21.66 20.08 1.73
CA GLU A 387 21.50 20.50 3.11
C GLU A 387 20.57 19.53 3.84
N ALA A 388 21.08 18.88 4.90
CA ALA A 388 20.32 17.93 5.69
C ALA A 388 18.99 18.55 6.15
N HIS A 389 17.87 18.03 5.63
CA HIS A 389 16.54 18.56 5.91
C HIS A 389 16.26 18.57 7.42
N GLU A 390 16.19 19.78 8.01
CA GLU A 390 15.70 19.93 9.38
C GLU A 390 14.24 19.45 9.44
N LEU A 391 14.00 18.46 10.30
CA LEU A 391 12.67 17.95 10.61
C LEU A 391 11.74 19.09 11.04
N PHE A 392 10.46 18.97 10.68
CA PHE A 392 9.50 20.02 11.00
C PHE A 392 9.35 20.16 12.52
N ARG A 393 9.51 21.39 13.00
CA ARG A 393 9.41 21.71 14.42
C ARG A 393 7.97 21.59 14.87
N ARG A 394 7.72 20.84 15.93
CA ARG A 394 6.40 20.74 16.55
C ARG A 394 6.10 21.96 17.41
N CYS A 395 4.82 22.31 17.54
CA CYS A 395 4.37 23.33 18.49
C CYS A 395 4.91 23.01 19.89
N GLY A 396 5.56 23.98 20.53
CA GLY A 396 6.22 23.80 21.82
C GLY A 396 5.29 23.34 22.95
N LYS A 397 3.99 23.67 22.85
CA LYS A 397 2.96 23.36 23.85
C LYS A 397 2.20 22.08 23.53
N CYS A 398 1.26 22.10 22.57
CA CYS A 398 0.40 20.94 22.28
C CYS A 398 1.11 19.79 21.55
N LYS A 399 2.28 20.03 20.93
CA LYS A 399 3.03 19.04 20.12
C LYS A 399 2.28 18.45 18.91
N ILE A 400 1.06 18.92 18.61
CA ILE A 400 0.22 18.42 17.51
C ILE A 400 0.65 19.01 16.17
N MET A 401 0.69 20.34 16.06
CA MET A 401 0.99 21.02 14.80
C MET A 401 2.49 21.04 14.50
N ARG A 402 2.85 20.88 13.22
CA ARG A 402 4.23 20.90 12.71
C ARG A 402 4.48 22.12 11.83
N TYR A 403 5.71 22.63 11.84
CA TYR A 403 6.10 23.81 11.08
C TYR A 403 7.48 23.63 10.46
N CYS A 404 7.61 23.95 9.18
CA CYS A 404 8.91 23.94 8.50
C CYS A 404 9.88 24.99 9.04
N ASN A 405 9.38 26.06 9.68
CA ASN A 405 10.18 27.09 10.33
C ASN A 405 9.37 27.91 11.35
N VAL A 406 10.07 28.73 12.14
CA VAL A 406 9.47 29.61 13.17
C VAL A 406 8.54 30.67 12.57
N THR A 407 8.78 31.12 11.33
CA THR A 407 7.92 32.09 10.64
C THR A 407 6.53 31.51 10.39
N CYS A 408 6.46 30.28 9.86
CA CYS A 408 5.19 29.56 9.66
C CYS A 408 4.47 29.33 10.99
N GLN A 409 5.20 28.99 12.06
CA GLN A 409 4.62 28.86 13.40
C GLN A 409 4.02 30.17 13.89
N ARG A 410 4.74 31.30 13.77
CA ARG A 410 4.25 32.62 14.18
C ARG A 410 3.03 33.07 13.38
N ALA A 411 3.02 32.78 12.08
CA ALA A 411 1.87 33.07 11.22
C ALA A 411 0.65 32.24 11.66
N HIS A 412 0.78 30.92 11.83
CA HIS A 412 -0.32 30.08 12.32
C HIS A 412 -0.80 30.47 13.72
N TRP A 413 0.12 30.96 14.57
CA TRP A 413 -0.18 31.42 15.93
C TRP A 413 -1.07 32.67 15.99
N LYS A 414 -0.99 33.56 14.99
CA LYS A 414 -1.64 34.89 15.02
C LYS A 414 -2.65 35.14 13.90
N LEU A 415 -2.38 34.66 12.68
CA LEU A 415 -3.06 35.07 11.46
C LEU A 415 -4.12 34.09 10.98
N ASN A 416 -4.13 32.87 11.53
CA ASN A 416 -5.16 31.89 11.16
C ASN A 416 -6.50 32.23 11.81
N VAL A 417 -7.60 31.76 11.22
CA VAL A 417 -8.94 31.96 11.74
C VAL A 417 -9.60 30.59 11.91
N PRO A 418 -9.72 30.07 13.15
CA PRO A 418 -9.21 30.65 14.39
C PRO A 418 -7.68 30.55 14.56
N PRO A 419 -7.06 31.43 15.38
CA PRO A 419 -5.61 31.42 15.58
C PRO A 419 -5.17 30.21 16.42
N HIS A 420 -4.04 29.58 16.06
CA HIS A 420 -3.60 28.35 16.73
C HIS A 420 -3.38 28.52 18.23
N ARG A 421 -3.10 29.73 18.73
CA ARG A 421 -2.92 29.97 20.17
C ARG A 421 -4.15 29.58 21.01
N GLU A 422 -5.35 29.76 20.46
CA GLU A 422 -6.62 29.47 21.12
C GLU A 422 -6.92 27.97 21.03
N VAL A 423 -6.79 27.41 19.82
CA VAL A 423 -6.89 25.96 19.57
C VAL A 423 -5.88 25.16 20.42
N CYS A 424 -4.65 25.66 20.55
CA CYS A 424 -3.58 25.04 21.31
C CYS A 424 -3.90 24.99 22.81
N ARG A 425 -4.65 25.95 23.34
CA ARG A 425 -5.08 25.94 24.75
C ARG A 425 -6.01 24.75 25.00
N VAL A 426 -7.06 24.62 24.18
CA VAL A 426 -8.03 23.51 24.28
C VAL A 426 -7.33 22.16 24.13
N PHE A 427 -6.42 22.02 23.15
CA PHE A 427 -5.62 20.79 23.03
C PHE A 427 -4.76 20.50 24.27
N CYS A 428 -4.15 21.51 24.87
CA CYS A 428 -3.36 21.31 26.09
C CYS A 428 -4.22 20.88 27.28
N GLU A 429 -5.45 21.38 27.39
CA GLU A 429 -6.42 20.97 28.42
C GLU A 429 -6.84 19.51 28.21
N MET A 430 -7.23 19.11 26.99
CA MET A 430 -7.55 17.72 26.66
C MET A 430 -6.37 16.77 26.96
N ILE A 431 -5.15 17.13 26.55
CA ILE A 431 -3.95 16.33 26.83
C ILE A 431 -3.69 16.22 28.35
N SER A 432 -3.88 17.31 29.09
CA SER A 432 -3.72 17.31 30.56
C SER A 432 -4.78 16.44 31.25
N GLY A 433 -5.96 16.31 30.64
CA GLY A 433 -7.02 15.37 31.03
C GLY A 433 -6.76 13.91 30.65
N GLY A 434 -5.61 13.59 30.04
CA GLY A 434 -5.21 12.23 29.68
C GLY A 434 -5.64 11.77 28.29
N VAL A 435 -6.14 12.68 27.44
CA VAL A 435 -6.48 12.36 26.05
C VAL A 435 -5.21 12.13 25.25
N ASP A 436 -5.02 10.90 24.75
CA ASP A 436 -3.99 10.62 23.76
C ASP A 436 -4.45 11.09 22.37
N MET A 437 -4.07 12.32 22.01
CA MET A 437 -4.36 12.93 20.70
C MET A 437 -3.75 12.16 19.51
N LEU A 438 -2.92 11.16 19.79
CA LEU A 438 -2.27 10.29 18.82
C LEU A 438 -2.99 8.94 18.67
N SER A 439 -4.01 8.67 19.49
CA SER A 439 -4.79 7.43 19.46
C SER A 439 -5.68 7.36 18.21
N GLU A 440 -5.69 6.19 17.57
CA GLU A 440 -6.66 5.86 16.51
C GLU A 440 -8.06 5.59 17.08
N ASP A 441 -8.13 5.11 18.32
CA ASP A 441 -9.40 5.00 19.02
C ASP A 441 -9.85 6.40 19.42
N ALA A 442 -10.92 6.87 18.77
CA ALA A 442 -11.51 8.18 18.96
C ALA A 442 -12.31 8.27 20.28
N THR A 443 -12.61 7.16 20.97
CA THR A 443 -13.53 7.14 22.12
C THR A 443 -13.13 8.14 23.22
N ALA A 444 -11.85 8.16 23.59
CA ALA A 444 -11.34 9.10 24.60
C ALA A 444 -11.39 10.57 24.11
N PHE A 445 -11.16 10.79 22.81
CA PHE A 445 -11.25 12.12 22.22
C PHE A 445 -12.69 12.61 22.17
N VAL A 446 -13.62 11.79 21.68
CA VAL A 446 -15.06 12.09 21.58
C VAL A 446 -15.60 12.46 22.94
N LYS A 447 -15.34 11.64 23.97
CA LYS A 447 -15.74 11.94 25.34
C LYS A 447 -15.21 13.29 25.83
N ALA A 448 -13.92 13.56 25.64
CA ALA A 448 -13.33 14.83 26.07
C ALA A 448 -13.83 16.03 25.26
N TYR A 449 -14.21 15.82 24.00
CA TYR A 449 -14.80 16.84 23.15
C TYR A 449 -16.23 17.18 23.60
N ASP A 450 -17.02 16.19 24.00
CA ASP A 450 -18.38 16.37 24.53
C ASP A 450 -18.39 17.11 25.89
N GLU A 451 -17.27 17.09 26.61
CA GLU A 451 -17.07 17.81 27.87
C GLU A 451 -16.62 19.28 27.66
N LEU A 452 -16.31 19.70 26.43
CA LEU A 452 -15.91 21.08 26.11
C LEU A 452 -17.10 22.06 26.21
N THR A 453 -16.81 23.34 26.44
CA THR A 453 -17.86 24.36 26.27
C THR A 453 -18.27 24.46 24.79
N PRO A 454 -19.50 24.91 24.48
CA PRO A 454 -19.94 25.09 23.09
C PRO A 454 -19.00 25.96 22.25
N GLU A 455 -18.39 26.99 22.86
CA GLU A 455 -17.43 27.88 22.20
C GLU A 455 -16.11 27.16 21.88
N GLU A 456 -15.63 26.29 22.77
CA GLU A 456 -14.41 25.50 22.56
C GLU A 456 -14.60 24.41 21.51
N ALA A 457 -15.75 23.75 21.53
CA ALA A 457 -16.14 22.79 20.50
C ALA A 457 -16.24 23.48 19.12
N GLU A 458 -16.90 24.64 19.02
CA GLU A 458 -16.99 25.40 17.77
C GLU A 458 -15.61 25.91 17.31
N LEU A 459 -14.75 26.33 18.24
CA LEU A 459 -13.38 26.74 17.95
C LEU A 459 -12.57 25.58 17.31
N LEU A 460 -12.64 24.38 17.90
CA LEU A 460 -11.96 23.21 17.34
C LEU A 460 -12.53 22.81 15.98
N PHE A 461 -13.85 22.83 15.84
CA PHE A 461 -14.52 22.52 14.59
C PHE A 461 -14.14 23.50 13.48
N ALA A 462 -14.17 24.81 13.76
CA ALA A 462 -13.77 25.84 12.81
C ALA A 462 -12.28 25.72 12.42
N ALA A 463 -11.40 25.42 13.38
CA ALA A 463 -9.99 25.16 13.11
C ALA A 463 -9.79 23.94 12.20
N ALA A 464 -10.51 22.85 12.47
CA ALA A 464 -10.46 21.63 11.66
C ALA A 464 -10.99 21.90 10.24
N ALA A 465 -12.11 22.61 10.11
CA ALA A 465 -12.74 22.94 8.84
C ALA A 465 -11.93 23.92 7.99
N GLY A 466 -11.21 24.87 8.63
CA GLY A 466 -10.30 25.81 7.98
C GLY A 466 -8.90 25.25 7.72
N SER A 467 -8.61 24.05 8.21
CA SER A 467 -7.30 23.41 8.03
C SER A 467 -7.06 23.09 6.55
N PRO A 468 -5.82 23.24 6.03
CA PRO A 468 -5.48 22.77 4.69
C PRO A 468 -5.63 21.24 4.55
N VAL A 469 -5.77 20.52 5.67
CA VAL A 469 -6.05 19.08 5.71
C VAL A 469 -7.50 18.75 6.09
N ALA A 470 -8.40 19.73 6.11
CA ALA A 470 -9.81 19.55 6.44
C ALA A 470 -10.43 18.36 5.69
N LEU A 471 -11.06 17.44 6.44
CA LEU A 471 -11.82 16.32 5.87
C LEU A 471 -13.07 16.84 5.13
N ASP A 472 -13.56 16.09 4.14
CA ASP A 472 -14.95 16.27 3.73
C ASP A 472 -15.82 15.73 4.87
N HIS A 473 -16.84 16.48 5.26
CA HIS A 473 -17.73 16.16 6.36
C HIS A 473 -18.49 14.84 6.15
N ARG A 474 -18.52 14.34 4.91
CA ARG A 474 -19.16 13.07 4.54
C ARG A 474 -18.38 11.84 5.00
N HIS A 475 -17.09 11.97 5.34
CA HIS A 475 -16.16 10.85 5.50
C HIS A 475 -15.97 10.33 6.94
N LEU A 476 -16.81 10.73 7.90
CA LEU A 476 -16.53 10.52 9.35
C LEU A 476 -17.61 9.73 10.09
N VAL A 477 -18.62 9.26 9.37
CA VAL A 477 -19.73 8.49 9.96
C VAL A 477 -19.43 6.98 9.98
N GLU A 478 -18.25 6.58 9.51
CA GLU A 478 -17.75 5.20 9.45
C GLU A 478 -16.35 5.14 10.09
#